data_AF-B1XRX0-F1
#
_entry.id   AF-B1XRX0-F1
#
_cell.length_a   1.000
_cell.length_b   1.000
_cell.length_c   1.000
_cell.angle_alpha   90.00
_cell.angle_beta   90.00
_cell.angle_gamma   90.00
#
_symmetry.space_group_name_H-M   'P 1'
#
loop_
_entity.id
_entity.type
_entity.pdbx_description
1 polymer ?
#
loop_
_entity_poly.entity_id
_entity_poly.type
_entity_poly.pdbx_seq_one_letter_code
_entity_poly.pdbx_strand_id
1 'polypeptide(L)'
;MNKLLNILAISFGLNLSSASAQAPLQVAPTFERSVSNLHNQRYCEVLVGKRDWLKLEVRVFNTQGLNLCPEAQWNALTKESIAKTYDASFVLLNGPRYWMMDEIQAAGNTVNDVKASFGGIKMNLRAIIQLSLLKQFIGSKHYTPNEIARTTNFVYKSLRTDITSRRCVCNAVVLTNSQSDLKFKRLAWIESAAQITGRLDVS
;
A
#
# COMPACT_ATOMS: atom_id res chain seq x y z
N MET A 1 -37.48 62.94 40.32
CA MET A 1 -36.35 63.83 39.97
C MET A 1 -35.05 63.09 40.23
N ASN A 2 -34.38 62.76 39.12
CA ASN A 2 -32.95 62.48 38.89
C ASN A 2 -32.21 61.53 39.84
N LYS A 3 -31.94 60.30 39.36
CA LYS A 3 -30.61 59.67 39.50
C LYS A 3 -30.25 58.87 38.23
N LEU A 4 -29.39 59.53 37.44
CA LEU A 4 -28.43 59.07 36.45
C LEU A 4 -28.33 57.55 36.12
N LEU A 5 -28.54 57.26 34.84
CA LEU A 5 -28.06 56.06 34.14
C LEU A 5 -26.52 56.13 34.04
N ASN A 6 -25.81 55.17 34.64
CA ASN A 6 -24.39 54.93 34.34
C ASN A 6 -24.29 54.05 33.09
N ILE A 7 -23.87 54.63 31.96
CA ILE A 7 -23.50 53.88 30.75
C ILE A 7 -22.09 53.34 30.97
N LEU A 8 -21.97 52.03 31.21
CA LEU A 8 -20.70 51.33 31.22
C LEU A 8 -20.27 51.12 29.75
N ALA A 9 -19.34 51.94 29.26
CA ALA A 9 -18.73 51.71 27.95
C ALA A 9 -17.77 50.51 28.06
N ILE A 10 -18.19 49.35 27.54
CA ILE A 10 -17.35 48.17 27.44
C ILE A 10 -16.50 48.32 26.17
N SER A 11 -15.23 48.67 26.35
CA SER A 11 -14.22 48.67 25.29
C SER A 11 -13.97 47.24 24.83
N PHE A 12 -14.55 46.82 23.70
CA PHE A 12 -14.27 45.51 23.10
C PHE A 12 -12.95 45.59 22.33
N GLY A 13 -11.85 45.23 22.99
CA GLY A 13 -10.53 45.12 22.36
C GLY A 13 -10.49 43.93 21.40
N LEU A 14 -10.55 44.20 20.09
CA LEU A 14 -10.28 43.22 19.04
C LEU A 14 -8.78 42.89 19.03
N ASN A 15 -8.40 41.82 19.71
CA ASN A 15 -7.08 41.22 19.55
C ASN A 15 -7.06 40.39 18.26
N LEU A 16 -6.54 40.96 17.17
CA LEU A 16 -6.14 40.18 16.00
C LEU A 16 -4.82 39.46 16.34
N SER A 17 -4.93 38.27 16.94
CA SER A 17 -3.80 37.35 17.01
C SER A 17 -3.76 36.52 15.73
N SER A 18 -2.84 36.86 14.83
CA SER A 18 -2.44 35.99 13.73
C SER A 18 -1.79 34.72 14.28
N ALA A 19 -2.59 33.68 14.47
CA ALA A 19 -2.12 32.33 14.76
C ALA A 19 -1.39 31.81 13.52
N SER A 20 -0.06 31.82 13.54
CA SER A 20 0.74 31.04 12.61
C SER A 20 0.56 29.57 12.98
N ALA A 21 -0.20 28.83 12.17
CA ALA A 21 -0.29 27.39 12.31
C ALA A 21 1.07 26.79 11.95
N GLN A 22 1.93 26.52 12.95
CA GLN A 22 3.07 25.64 12.74
C GLN A 22 2.55 24.26 12.37
N ALA A 23 2.87 23.81 11.16
CA ALA A 23 2.63 22.44 10.75
C ALA A 23 3.36 21.49 11.72
N PRO A 24 2.73 20.39 12.16
CA PRO A 24 3.37 19.44 13.07
C PRO A 24 4.65 18.89 12.43
N LEU A 25 5.73 18.83 13.21
CA LEU A 25 6.98 18.17 12.83
C LEU A 25 6.69 16.72 12.46
N GLN A 26 6.75 16.38 11.17
CA GLN A 26 6.64 15.00 10.71
C GLN A 26 7.91 14.25 11.10
N VAL A 27 7.82 13.43 12.15
CA VAL A 27 8.88 12.48 12.50
C VAL A 27 9.01 11.47 11.35
N ALA A 28 10.19 11.37 10.75
CA ALA A 28 10.44 10.39 9.69
C ALA A 28 10.20 8.97 10.23
N PRO A 29 9.56 8.07 9.45
CA PRO A 29 9.30 6.73 9.90
C PRO A 29 10.62 5.99 10.14
N THR A 30 10.74 5.33 11.30
CA THR A 30 11.83 4.38 11.56
C THR A 30 11.44 3.04 10.94
N PHE A 31 12.26 2.54 10.01
CA PHE A 31 12.03 1.24 9.39
C PHE A 31 12.56 0.12 10.27
N GLU A 32 11.74 -0.91 10.48
CA GLU A 32 12.06 -2.03 11.38
C GLU A 32 12.73 -3.19 10.65
N ARG A 33 12.41 -3.38 9.36
CA ARG A 33 13.01 -4.44 8.52
C ARG A 33 13.41 -3.89 7.16
N SER A 34 14.54 -4.34 6.65
CA SER A 34 14.99 -4.06 5.28
C SER A 34 15.39 -5.34 4.55
N VAL A 35 15.07 -5.40 3.26
CA VAL A 35 15.54 -6.43 2.34
C VAL A 35 16.17 -5.74 1.14
N SER A 36 17.50 -5.88 1.00
CA SER A 36 18.29 -5.29 -0.09
C SER A 36 18.63 -6.30 -1.19
N ASN A 37 19.33 -5.82 -2.22
CA ASN A 37 19.76 -6.58 -3.41
C ASN A 37 18.60 -7.15 -4.23
N LEU A 38 17.44 -6.51 -4.17
CA LEU A 38 16.23 -7.01 -4.82
C LEU A 38 16.23 -6.84 -6.33
N HIS A 39 16.95 -5.86 -6.88
CA HIS A 39 16.88 -5.54 -8.31
C HIS A 39 17.15 -6.78 -9.17
N ASN A 40 16.24 -7.05 -10.12
CA ASN A 40 16.27 -8.23 -10.99
C ASN A 40 16.20 -9.59 -10.25
N GLN A 41 15.80 -9.64 -8.98
CA GLN A 41 15.46 -10.90 -8.32
C GLN A 41 14.08 -11.37 -8.76
N ARG A 42 14.00 -12.64 -9.14
CA ARG A 42 12.75 -13.31 -9.48
C ARG A 42 11.90 -13.55 -8.24
N TYR A 43 10.61 -13.25 -8.34
CA TYR A 43 9.62 -13.50 -7.29
C TYR A 43 8.25 -13.82 -7.86
N CYS A 44 7.32 -14.26 -7.02
CA CYS A 44 5.91 -14.36 -7.40
C CYS A 44 5.01 -14.03 -6.21
N GLU A 45 3.75 -13.72 -6.51
CA GLU A 45 2.76 -13.33 -5.52
C GLU A 45 1.48 -14.14 -5.65
N VAL A 46 0.92 -14.56 -4.51
CA VAL A 46 -0.41 -15.16 -4.41
C VAL A 46 -1.30 -14.20 -3.65
N LEU A 47 -2.36 -13.74 -4.29
CA LEU A 47 -3.35 -12.85 -3.70
C LEU A 47 -4.59 -13.67 -3.39
N VAL A 48 -4.92 -13.73 -2.11
CA VAL A 48 -6.07 -14.49 -1.59
C VAL A 48 -7.11 -13.49 -1.12
N GLY A 49 -8.24 -13.43 -1.83
CA GLY A 49 -9.32 -12.51 -1.54
C GLY A 49 -10.48 -13.19 -0.82
N LYS A 50 -10.90 -12.63 0.30
CA LYS A 50 -12.09 -13.06 1.03
C LYS A 50 -13.10 -11.93 1.11
N ARG A 51 -14.30 -12.19 0.62
CA ARG A 51 -15.41 -11.26 0.69
C ARG A 51 -16.12 -11.40 2.02
N ASP A 52 -16.34 -10.27 2.67
CA ASP A 52 -17.21 -10.13 3.82
C ASP A 52 -18.23 -9.01 3.54
N TRP A 53 -19.43 -9.41 3.14
CA TRP A 53 -20.52 -8.50 2.75
C TRP A 53 -20.12 -7.50 1.62
N LEU A 54 -20.03 -6.20 1.92
CA LEU A 54 -19.53 -5.15 0.99
C LEU A 54 -18.04 -4.83 1.17
N LYS A 55 -17.33 -5.58 2.01
CA LYS A 55 -15.87 -5.50 2.17
C LYS A 55 -15.21 -6.67 1.45
N LEU A 56 -14.04 -6.40 0.89
CA LEU A 56 -13.19 -7.39 0.27
C LEU A 56 -11.81 -7.25 0.86
N GLU A 57 -11.41 -8.23 1.67
CA GLU A 57 -10.06 -8.33 2.18
C GLU A 57 -9.20 -9.11 1.19
N VAL A 58 -8.04 -8.58 0.83
CA VAL A 58 -7.07 -9.24 -0.04
C VAL A 58 -5.73 -9.38 0.69
N ARG A 59 -5.34 -10.63 0.96
CA ARG A 59 -4.05 -10.96 1.56
C ARG A 59 -3.04 -11.22 0.45
N VAL A 60 -1.94 -10.48 0.45
CA VAL A 60 -0.88 -10.55 -0.56
C VAL A 60 0.32 -11.30 0.02
N PHE A 61 0.61 -12.48 -0.51
CA PHE A 61 1.78 -13.28 -0.14
C PHE A 61 2.83 -13.21 -1.24
N ASN A 62 4.11 -13.14 -0.89
CA ASN A 62 5.20 -13.23 -1.88
C ASN A 62 6.45 -13.96 -1.38
N THR A 63 7.34 -14.30 -2.31
CA THR A 63 8.56 -15.06 -2.03
C THR A 63 9.75 -14.23 -1.53
N GLN A 64 9.59 -12.92 -1.32
CA GLN A 64 10.67 -11.99 -0.99
C GLN A 64 11.49 -12.49 0.22
N GLY A 65 12.80 -12.65 0.02
CA GLY A 65 13.74 -13.09 1.04
C GLY A 65 13.64 -14.57 1.42
N LEU A 66 12.85 -15.38 0.72
CA LEU A 66 12.68 -16.81 1.02
C LEU A 66 13.11 -17.73 -0.12
N ASN A 67 12.75 -17.41 -1.36
CA ASN A 67 13.10 -18.18 -2.55
C ASN A 67 12.82 -17.36 -3.83
N LEU A 68 13.31 -17.86 -4.96
CA LEU A 68 13.19 -17.20 -6.26
C LEU A 68 11.99 -17.70 -7.10
N CYS A 69 10.91 -18.14 -6.43
CA CYS A 69 9.68 -18.66 -7.03
C CYS A 69 9.85 -19.90 -7.95
N PRO A 70 10.25 -21.08 -7.46
CA PRO A 70 10.61 -22.23 -8.30
C PRO A 70 9.59 -22.53 -9.42
N GLU A 71 10.06 -22.55 -10.67
CA GLU A 71 9.19 -22.55 -11.86
C GLU A 71 8.26 -23.76 -11.92
N ALA A 72 8.78 -24.96 -11.71
CA ALA A 72 7.97 -26.17 -11.73
C ALA A 72 6.86 -26.14 -10.66
N GLN A 73 7.17 -25.69 -9.44
CA GLN A 73 6.17 -25.56 -8.37
C GLN A 73 5.14 -24.48 -8.68
N TRP A 74 5.58 -23.35 -9.25
CA TRP A 74 4.69 -22.24 -9.61
C TRP A 74 3.69 -22.65 -10.70
N ASN A 75 4.18 -23.33 -11.74
CA ASN A 75 3.36 -23.79 -12.86
C ASN A 75 2.36 -24.89 -12.45
N ALA A 76 2.63 -25.61 -11.35
CA ALA A 76 1.72 -26.61 -10.80
C ALA A 76 0.62 -26.02 -9.90
N LEU A 77 0.69 -24.73 -9.53
CA LEU A 77 -0.34 -24.11 -8.70
C LEU A 77 -1.65 -23.94 -9.47
N THR A 78 -2.75 -24.24 -8.78
CA THR A 78 -4.10 -23.99 -9.30
C THR A 78 -4.85 -23.03 -8.37
N LYS A 79 -5.60 -22.09 -8.95
CA LYS A 79 -6.37 -21.11 -8.17
C LYS A 79 -7.45 -21.80 -7.34
N GLU A 80 -8.01 -22.87 -7.87
CA GLU A 80 -9.10 -23.65 -7.31
C GLU A 80 -8.67 -24.36 -6.02
N SER A 81 -7.47 -24.97 -6.02
CA SER A 81 -6.96 -25.66 -4.84
C SER A 81 -6.64 -24.68 -3.71
N ILE A 82 -6.04 -23.53 -4.04
CA ILE A 82 -5.76 -22.46 -3.10
C ILE A 82 -7.06 -21.86 -2.56
N ALA A 83 -8.03 -21.58 -3.44
CA ALA A 83 -9.31 -21.00 -3.03
C ALA A 83 -10.05 -21.92 -2.05
N LYS A 84 -10.05 -23.23 -2.31
CA LYS A 84 -10.63 -24.23 -1.40
C LYS A 84 -9.90 -24.29 -0.06
N THR A 85 -8.57 -24.23 -0.07
CA THR A 85 -7.73 -24.32 1.15
C THR A 85 -7.93 -23.11 2.06
N TYR A 86 -8.08 -21.93 1.46
CA TYR A 86 -8.19 -20.67 2.20
C TYR A 86 -9.62 -20.16 2.38
N ASP A 87 -10.63 -20.92 1.92
CA ASP A 87 -12.03 -20.47 1.87
C ASP A 87 -12.12 -19.06 1.23
N ALA A 88 -11.44 -18.93 0.08
CA ALA A 88 -11.27 -17.65 -0.60
C ALA A 88 -12.36 -17.45 -1.64
N SER A 89 -12.87 -16.22 -1.74
CA SER A 89 -13.81 -15.82 -2.78
C SER A 89 -13.13 -15.68 -4.14
N PHE A 90 -11.83 -15.33 -4.16
CA PHE A 90 -11.01 -15.39 -5.36
C PHE A 90 -9.54 -15.58 -5.02
N VAL A 91 -8.79 -16.10 -6.00
CA VAL A 91 -7.33 -16.22 -5.94
C VAL A 91 -6.73 -15.66 -7.23
N LEU A 92 -5.69 -14.84 -7.09
CA LEU A 92 -4.88 -14.37 -8.19
C LEU A 92 -3.43 -14.84 -8.01
N LEU A 93 -2.90 -15.50 -9.04
CA LEU A 93 -1.50 -15.85 -9.17
C LEU A 93 -0.83 -14.76 -10.03
N ASN A 94 0.03 -13.95 -9.42
CA ASN A 94 0.73 -12.85 -10.08
C ASN A 94 2.24 -13.15 -10.16
N GLY A 95 2.66 -13.72 -11.28
CA GLY A 95 4.07 -13.96 -11.58
C GLY A 95 4.31 -15.14 -12.50
N PRO A 96 5.59 -15.53 -12.69
CA PRO A 96 6.78 -14.95 -12.04
C PRO A 96 7.06 -13.51 -12.51
N ARG A 97 7.66 -12.70 -11.64
CA ARG A 97 8.02 -11.30 -11.86
C ARG A 97 9.48 -11.06 -11.45
N TYR A 98 9.98 -9.88 -11.78
CA TYR A 98 11.28 -9.39 -11.35
C TYR A 98 11.11 -8.06 -10.62
N TRP A 99 11.81 -7.90 -9.50
CA TRP A 99 11.81 -6.64 -8.75
C TRP A 99 12.56 -5.56 -9.51
N MET A 100 11.99 -4.35 -9.52
CA MET A 100 12.58 -3.17 -10.15
C MET A 100 13.36 -2.29 -9.16
N MET A 101 13.07 -2.38 -7.87
CA MET A 101 13.76 -1.65 -6.82
C MET A 101 14.93 -2.46 -6.26
N ASP A 102 15.90 -1.78 -5.67
CA ASP A 102 17.08 -2.39 -5.06
C ASP A 102 16.84 -2.84 -3.63
N GLU A 103 15.95 -2.16 -2.92
CA GLU A 103 15.68 -2.43 -1.51
C GLU A 103 14.27 -2.04 -1.11
N ILE A 104 13.70 -2.81 -0.19
CA ILE A 104 12.40 -2.56 0.42
C ILE A 104 12.58 -2.47 1.93
N GLN A 105 12.16 -1.34 2.50
CA GLN A 105 12.19 -1.09 3.93
C GLN A 105 10.76 -1.02 4.45
N ALA A 106 10.44 -1.78 5.50
CA ALA A 106 9.11 -1.93 6.05
C ALA A 106 9.06 -1.48 7.51
N ALA A 107 7.92 -0.90 7.89
CA ALA A 107 7.57 -0.58 9.27
C ALA A 107 6.09 -0.87 9.54
N GLY A 108 5.71 -0.88 10.82
CA GLY A 108 4.33 -1.02 11.28
C GLY A 108 3.67 -2.30 10.75
N ASN A 109 2.42 -2.20 10.28
CA ASN A 109 1.62 -3.35 9.86
C ASN A 109 2.18 -4.13 8.64
N THR A 110 3.18 -3.59 7.94
CA THR A 110 3.87 -4.30 6.86
C THR A 110 4.89 -5.30 7.40
N VAL A 111 5.33 -5.11 8.65
CA VAL A 111 6.27 -5.97 9.34
C VAL A 111 5.48 -7.03 10.08
N ASN A 112 5.57 -8.27 9.61
CA ASN A 112 4.97 -9.42 10.25
C ASN A 112 5.79 -10.68 9.92
N ASP A 113 5.57 -11.74 10.68
CA ASP A 113 6.22 -13.05 10.50
C ASP A 113 5.26 -14.13 9.96
N VAL A 114 4.11 -13.70 9.43
CA VAL A 114 3.10 -14.61 8.89
C VAL A 114 3.60 -15.19 7.59
N LYS A 115 3.76 -16.51 7.58
CA LYS A 115 4.20 -17.28 6.42
C LYS A 115 3.10 -18.21 5.95
N ALA A 116 3.12 -18.49 4.66
CA ALA A 116 2.26 -19.47 4.01
C ALA A 116 3.10 -20.35 3.07
N SER A 117 2.56 -21.51 2.70
CA SER A 117 3.12 -22.33 1.64
C SER A 117 2.05 -22.66 0.60
N PHE A 118 2.36 -22.39 -0.66
CA PHE A 118 1.50 -22.72 -1.79
C PHE A 118 2.25 -23.71 -2.68
N GLY A 119 1.78 -24.96 -2.76
CA GLY A 119 2.49 -26.01 -3.54
C GLY A 119 3.95 -26.20 -3.12
N GLY A 120 4.28 -26.01 -1.84
CA GLY A 120 5.64 -26.07 -1.31
C GLY A 120 6.46 -24.79 -1.47
N ILE A 121 5.94 -23.74 -2.13
CA ILE A 121 6.60 -22.44 -2.25
C ILE A 121 6.36 -21.65 -0.97
N LYS A 122 7.41 -21.40 -0.19
CA LYS A 122 7.33 -20.59 1.04
C LYS A 122 7.14 -19.11 0.70
N MET A 123 6.18 -18.45 1.32
CA MET A 123 5.86 -17.03 1.10
C MET A 123 5.62 -16.29 2.41
N ASN A 124 5.96 -15.00 2.46
CA ASN A 124 5.62 -14.08 3.54
C ASN A 124 4.34 -13.31 3.18
N LEU A 125 3.48 -13.05 4.16
CA LEU A 125 2.40 -12.08 4.02
C LEU A 125 3.00 -10.67 3.99
N ARG A 126 2.73 -9.90 2.92
CA ARG A 126 3.29 -8.56 2.74
C ARG A 126 2.27 -7.44 2.86
N ALA A 127 1.01 -7.72 2.58
CA ALA A 127 -0.05 -6.74 2.73
C ALA A 127 -1.40 -7.42 3.00
N ILE A 128 -2.24 -6.71 3.74
CA ILE A 128 -3.68 -6.96 3.82
C ILE A 128 -4.36 -5.69 3.29
N ILE A 129 -5.09 -5.84 2.19
CA ILE A 129 -5.73 -4.73 1.50
C ILE A 129 -7.23 -4.83 1.78
N GLN A 130 -7.82 -3.77 2.30
CA GLN A 130 -9.26 -3.67 2.50
C GLN A 130 -9.87 -2.84 1.38
N LEU A 131 -10.70 -3.47 0.55
CA LEU A 131 -11.40 -2.81 -0.54
C LEU A 131 -12.89 -2.69 -0.21
N SER A 132 -13.46 -1.51 -0.46
CA SER A 132 -14.92 -1.30 -0.42
C SER A 132 -15.51 -1.69 -1.77
N LEU A 133 -16.32 -2.74 -1.79
CA LEU A 133 -17.04 -3.15 -3.00
C LEU A 133 -18.01 -2.06 -3.46
N LEU A 134 -18.62 -1.32 -2.54
CA LEU A 134 -19.50 -0.20 -2.87
C LEU A 134 -18.76 0.87 -3.69
N LYS A 135 -17.52 1.21 -3.29
CA LYS A 135 -16.65 2.13 -4.05
C LYS A 135 -16.34 1.58 -5.44
N GLN A 136 -16.12 0.27 -5.56
CA GLN A 136 -15.86 -0.39 -6.84
C GLN A 136 -17.11 -0.47 -7.73
N PHE A 137 -18.31 -0.55 -7.17
CA PHE A 137 -19.57 -0.55 -7.93
C PHE A 137 -20.02 0.84 -8.37
N ILE A 138 -19.74 1.89 -7.59
CA ILE A 138 -20.10 3.28 -7.88
C ILE A 138 -19.00 4.02 -8.66
N GLY A 139 -17.77 3.49 -8.66
CA GLY A 139 -16.64 4.04 -9.41
C GLY A 139 -16.89 4.13 -10.91
N SER A 140 -16.09 4.93 -11.61
CA SER A 140 -16.17 5.05 -13.07
C SER A 140 -15.68 3.76 -13.74
N LYS A 141 -16.03 3.57 -15.02
CA LYS A 141 -15.50 2.45 -15.85
C LYS A 141 -13.98 2.50 -16.07
N HIS A 142 -13.33 3.53 -15.55
CA HIS A 142 -11.90 3.77 -15.69
C HIS A 142 -11.17 3.42 -14.39
N TYR A 143 -9.85 3.54 -14.47
CA TYR A 143 -8.91 3.36 -13.38
C TYR A 143 -9.35 4.10 -12.10
N THR A 144 -9.66 3.35 -11.04
CA THR A 144 -9.99 3.94 -9.73
C THR A 144 -8.86 3.70 -8.73
N PRO A 145 -8.18 4.78 -8.27
CA PRO A 145 -7.24 4.75 -7.16
C PRO A 145 -7.83 4.17 -5.86
N ASN A 146 -7.16 3.18 -5.28
CA ASN A 146 -7.38 2.73 -3.90
C ASN A 146 -6.17 3.07 -3.05
N GLU A 147 -6.36 3.91 -2.04
CA GLU A 147 -5.32 4.24 -1.08
C GLU A 147 -5.19 3.14 -0.04
N ILE A 148 -3.96 2.68 0.17
CA ILE A 148 -3.62 1.68 1.20
C ILE A 148 -2.68 2.33 2.20
N ALA A 149 -3.14 2.47 3.44
CA ALA A 149 -2.27 2.88 4.54
C ALA A 149 -1.18 1.82 4.76
N ARG A 150 0.06 2.18 4.41
CA ARG A 150 1.24 1.35 4.68
C ARG A 150 2.45 2.22 4.92
N THR A 151 3.39 1.69 5.69
CA THR A 151 4.69 2.31 5.90
C THR A 151 5.72 1.42 5.23
N THR A 152 6.00 1.72 3.96
CA THR A 152 7.05 1.04 3.19
C THR A 152 7.79 2.05 2.34
N ASN A 153 9.11 1.92 2.31
CA ASN A 153 9.98 2.68 1.44
C ASN A 153 10.59 1.75 0.38
N PHE A 154 10.45 2.16 -0.88
CA PHE A 154 11.06 1.51 -2.03
C PHE A 154 12.28 2.31 -2.44
N VAL A 155 13.45 1.68 -2.37
CA VAL A 155 14.74 2.33 -2.61
C VAL A 155 15.27 1.90 -3.97
N TYR A 156 15.59 2.88 -4.81
CA TYR A 156 16.27 2.70 -6.09
C TYR A 156 17.68 3.29 -5.98
N LYS A 157 18.70 2.47 -6.24
CA LYS A 157 20.11 2.82 -6.21
C LYS A 157 20.55 3.00 -7.66
N SER A 158 21.15 4.15 -8.00
CA SER A 158 21.79 4.32 -9.30
C SER A 158 23.08 3.49 -9.36
N LEU A 159 23.39 2.94 -10.53
CA LEU A 159 24.74 2.41 -10.78
C LEU A 159 25.70 3.61 -10.84
N ARG A 160 26.60 3.72 -9.84
CA ARG A 160 27.88 4.48 -9.79
C ARG A 160 28.05 5.60 -10.82
N THR A 161 27.94 6.86 -10.41
CA THR A 161 29.00 7.79 -9.94
C THR A 161 28.33 9.14 -9.76
N ASP A 162 28.29 9.62 -8.51
CA ASP A 162 27.53 10.79 -8.06
C ASP A 162 26.00 10.70 -8.30
N ILE A 163 25.23 11.49 -7.56
CA ILE A 163 23.76 11.66 -7.68
C ILE A 163 22.92 10.71 -6.80
N THR A 164 22.61 11.24 -5.61
CA THR A 164 21.35 11.18 -4.86
C THR A 164 20.49 9.91 -4.96
N SER A 165 20.41 9.16 -3.85
CA SER A 165 19.40 8.10 -3.68
C SER A 165 17.99 8.70 -3.82
N ARG A 166 17.22 8.28 -4.83
CA ARG A 166 15.81 8.66 -4.92
C ARG A 166 15.03 7.80 -3.93
N ARG A 167 14.58 8.41 -2.83
CA ARG A 167 13.78 7.78 -1.79
C ARG A 167 12.30 7.96 -2.12
N CYS A 168 11.55 6.86 -2.27
CA CYS A 168 10.09 6.93 -2.40
C CYS A 168 9.47 6.41 -1.11
N VAL A 169 9.11 7.33 -0.22
CA VAL A 169 8.31 7.02 0.97
C VAL A 169 6.85 6.97 0.54
N CYS A 170 6.30 5.77 0.36
CA CYS A 170 4.88 5.61 0.08
C CYS A 170 4.12 5.49 1.41
N ASN A 171 3.45 6.56 1.83
CA ASN A 171 2.46 6.51 2.91
C ASN A 171 1.11 5.94 2.44
N ALA A 172 0.89 5.93 1.13
CA ALA A 172 -0.22 5.26 0.46
C ALA A 172 0.27 4.54 -0.80
N VAL A 173 -0.11 3.28 -1.00
CA VAL A 173 -0.02 2.65 -2.33
C VAL A 173 -1.37 2.77 -2.99
N VAL A 174 -1.37 3.29 -4.21
CA VAL A 174 -2.56 3.42 -5.05
C VAL A 174 -2.71 2.12 -5.84
N LEU A 175 -3.62 1.24 -5.44
CA LEU A 175 -3.99 0.07 -6.25
C LEU A 175 -5.15 0.38 -7.14
N THR A 176 -5.05 -0.06 -8.38
CA THR A 176 -5.86 0.54 -9.42
C THR A 176 -6.49 -0.51 -10.27
N ASN A 177 -7.82 -0.50 -10.24
CA ASN A 177 -8.62 -1.49 -10.90
C ASN A 177 -9.42 -0.78 -11.99
N SER A 178 -9.48 -1.39 -13.17
CA SER A 178 -10.48 -1.04 -14.19
C SER A 178 -11.79 -1.76 -13.86
N GLN A 179 -12.90 -1.04 -13.82
CA GLN A 179 -14.22 -1.60 -13.47
C GLN A 179 -14.74 -2.63 -14.50
N SER A 180 -14.21 -2.62 -15.73
CA SER A 180 -14.51 -3.64 -16.75
C SER A 180 -14.03 -5.05 -16.38
N ASP A 181 -13.02 -5.16 -15.52
CA ASP A 181 -12.31 -6.41 -15.23
C ASP A 181 -12.91 -7.19 -14.03
N LEU A 182 -13.87 -6.60 -13.32
CA LEU A 182 -14.63 -7.30 -12.27
C LEU A 182 -15.83 -8.10 -12.83
N LYS A 183 -16.28 -7.80 -14.06
CA LYS A 183 -17.41 -8.49 -14.70
C LYS A 183 -17.00 -9.68 -15.57
N PHE A 184 -15.74 -9.77 -16.00
CA PHE A 184 -15.20 -10.87 -16.78
C PHE A 184 -14.10 -11.59 -15.99
N LYS A 185 -13.97 -12.91 -16.14
CA LYS A 185 -13.03 -13.81 -15.45
C LYS A 185 -11.53 -13.53 -15.73
N ARG A 186 -11.09 -12.27 -15.70
CA ARG A 186 -9.71 -11.85 -15.98
C ARG A 186 -9.30 -10.72 -15.03
N LEU A 187 -9.12 -11.06 -13.76
CA LEU A 187 -8.35 -10.26 -12.81
C LEU A 187 -6.84 -10.46 -13.10
N ALA A 188 -6.38 -10.07 -14.28
CA ALA A 188 -4.96 -9.78 -14.46
C ALA A 188 -4.81 -8.28 -14.14
N TRP A 189 -3.68 -7.87 -13.58
CA TRP A 189 -3.35 -6.46 -13.30
C TRP A 189 -3.87 -5.89 -11.97
N ILE A 190 -3.36 -6.44 -10.87
CA ILE A 190 -2.99 -5.57 -9.73
C ILE A 190 -1.55 -5.13 -10.00
N GLU A 191 -1.39 -4.07 -10.78
CA GLU A 191 -0.12 -3.35 -10.76
C GLU A 191 -0.08 -2.56 -9.45
N SER A 192 0.90 -2.85 -8.60
CA SER A 192 1.33 -1.89 -7.58
C SER A 192 2.03 -0.73 -8.30
N ALA A 193 1.26 0.10 -9.00
CA ALA A 193 1.72 1.41 -9.41
C ALA A 193 1.72 2.28 -8.15
N ALA A 194 2.87 2.46 -7.52
CA ALA A 194 3.04 3.53 -6.54
C ALA A 194 2.85 4.86 -7.28
N GLN A 195 1.61 5.38 -7.31
CA GLN A 195 1.38 6.73 -7.80
C GLN A 195 1.89 7.68 -6.71
N ILE A 196 2.96 8.40 -7.06
CA ILE A 196 3.70 9.31 -6.18
C ILE A 196 2.75 10.44 -5.76
N THR A 197 2.22 10.37 -4.54
CA THR A 197 1.55 11.51 -3.89
C THR A 197 2.42 12.17 -2.82
N GLY A 198 3.68 11.72 -2.68
CA GLY A 198 4.70 12.35 -1.82
C GLY A 198 5.56 13.35 -2.59
N ARG A 199 5.97 14.43 -1.91
CA ARG A 199 6.96 15.39 -2.43
C ARG A 199 8.25 14.62 -2.77
N LEU A 200 8.75 14.82 -4.00
CA LEU A 200 10.09 14.39 -4.40
C LEU A 200 11.09 15.23 -3.61
N ASP A 201 11.51 14.76 -2.44
CA ASP A 201 12.58 15.42 -1.70
C ASP A 201 13.91 15.02 -2.33
N VAL A 202 14.43 15.93 -3.14
CA VAL A 202 15.83 15.93 -3.58
C VAL A 202 16.63 16.44 -2.39
N SER A 203 17.53 15.60 -1.86
CA SER A 203 18.55 16.05 -0.89
C SER A 203 19.87 16.31 -1.59
#